data_AF-T0ZIS9-F1
#
_entry.id   AF-T0ZIS9-F1
#
_cell.length_a   1.000
_cell.length_b   1.000
_cell.length_c   1.000
_cell.angle_alpha   90.00
_cell.angle_beta   90.00
_cell.angle_gamma   90.00
#
_symmetry.space_group_name_H-M   'P 1'
#
loop_
_entity.id
_entity.type
_entity.pdbx_description
1 polymer ?
#
loop_
_entity_poly.entity_id
_entity_poly.type
_entity_poly.pdbx_seq_one_letter_code
_entity_poly.pdbx_strand_id
1 'polypeptide(L)'
;RTSCELLAHEQQTPDGVQDATPDCIRLMSLVKSKQRVADHGEVFTPVWMAEAMLDLVKGETERIDSRFLEPACGSGTFLVRILQRKLAAVELKFSKSDFEKRHYALLAVMCTYGIELLPDNIDECRANMLEVFAGYLKIKESDDLYRAASYVLLQNLVHGDAMTMLTSDGQPITFAEWGYLGKGKFQRRDFRLDILTHSSAFSAEDSLFAHLGKHKIFTPDRTWSPMAVGDLAAGFVQVELTQSLKEQA
;
A
#
# COMPACT_ATOMS: atom_id res chain seq x y z
N ARG A 1 19.74 -9.77 -70.30
CA ARG A 1 18.68 -10.50 -69.58
C ARG A 1 18.40 -9.67 -68.32
N THR A 2 17.60 -8.59 -68.41
CA THR A 2 16.16 -8.49 -68.00
C THR A 2 15.94 -8.89 -66.54
N SER A 3 15.66 -7.92 -65.64
CA SER A 3 14.34 -7.45 -65.14
C SER A 3 13.95 -8.15 -63.82
N CYS A 4 13.76 -7.41 -62.71
CA CYS A 4 12.48 -6.90 -62.15
C CYS A 4 11.86 -7.78 -61.05
N GLU A 5 11.38 -7.09 -59.99
CA GLU A 5 10.13 -7.31 -59.23
C GLU A 5 10.02 -8.52 -58.27
N LEU A 6 9.74 -8.33 -56.96
CA LEU A 6 8.47 -7.98 -56.26
C LEU A 6 7.54 -9.21 -56.01
N LEU A 7 7.00 -9.25 -54.77
CA LEU A 7 5.79 -9.95 -54.27
C LEU A 7 5.93 -11.32 -53.54
N ALA A 8 5.78 -11.23 -52.21
CA ALA A 8 4.68 -11.77 -51.37
C ALA A 8 4.09 -13.20 -51.55
N HIS A 9 3.70 -13.75 -50.37
CA HIS A 9 2.91 -14.97 -50.08
C HIS A 9 3.68 -16.31 -50.20
N GLU A 10 3.58 -17.31 -49.32
CA GLU A 10 2.59 -17.67 -48.30
C GLU A 10 3.16 -18.74 -47.34
N GLN A 11 2.73 -18.67 -46.08
CA GLN A 11 2.55 -19.70 -45.04
C GLN A 11 3.24 -21.08 -45.17
N GLN A 12 3.99 -21.47 -44.12
CA GLN A 12 3.79 -22.71 -43.37
C GLN A 12 4.66 -22.76 -42.09
N THR A 13 4.01 -22.76 -40.92
CA THR A 13 4.53 -23.35 -39.68
C THR A 13 4.37 -24.88 -39.78
N PRO A 14 5.23 -25.74 -39.17
CA PRO A 14 5.17 -25.94 -37.73
C PRO A 14 6.49 -26.35 -37.02
N ASP A 15 6.38 -26.33 -35.69
CA ASP A 15 7.15 -27.06 -34.66
C ASP A 15 8.57 -26.61 -34.31
N GLY A 16 8.65 -25.83 -33.22
CA GLY A 16 9.90 -25.54 -32.53
C GLY A 16 9.68 -24.67 -31.28
N VAL A 17 9.05 -25.21 -30.23
CA VAL A 17 9.09 -24.61 -28.89
C VAL A 17 9.88 -25.54 -27.96
N GLN A 18 11.19 -25.32 -27.94
CA GLN A 18 12.13 -25.64 -26.85
C GLN A 18 12.91 -24.33 -26.73
N ASP A 19 12.80 -23.52 -25.69
CA ASP A 19 13.13 -23.80 -24.31
C ASP A 19 12.65 -22.58 -23.50
N ALA A 20 11.59 -22.73 -22.71
CA ALA A 20 11.16 -21.68 -21.78
C ALA A 20 11.66 -22.07 -20.39
N THR A 21 12.51 -21.23 -19.81
CA THR A 21 13.03 -21.43 -18.45
C THR A 21 11.87 -21.54 -17.45
N PRO A 22 12.04 -22.25 -16.31
CA PRO A 22 10.99 -22.43 -15.31
C PRO A 22 10.40 -21.11 -14.77
N ASP A 23 11.19 -20.03 -14.80
CA ASP A 23 10.76 -18.68 -14.41
C ASP A 23 9.74 -18.04 -15.38
N CYS A 24 9.68 -18.48 -16.64
CA CYS A 24 8.73 -17.98 -17.63
C CYS A 24 7.36 -18.66 -17.53
N ILE A 25 7.29 -19.84 -16.89
CA ILE A 25 6.07 -20.65 -16.72
C ILE A 25 5.22 -20.20 -15.54
N ARG A 26 5.68 -19.26 -14.70
CA ARG A 26 4.82 -18.53 -13.76
C ARG A 26 3.98 -17.47 -14.51
N LEU A 27 3.34 -17.92 -15.59
CA LEU A 27 2.39 -17.17 -16.38
C LEU A 27 1.24 -16.77 -15.47
N MET A 28 1.24 -15.49 -15.20
CA MET A 28 0.34 -14.72 -14.35
C MET A 28 -1.12 -15.02 -14.68
N SER A 29 -1.74 -15.89 -13.89
CA SER A 29 -3.20 -15.84 -13.80
C SER A 29 -3.56 -14.48 -13.23
N LEU A 30 -4.16 -13.61 -14.04
CA LEU A 30 -4.67 -12.30 -13.60
C LEU A 30 -5.88 -12.42 -12.65
N VAL A 31 -6.26 -13.65 -12.31
CA VAL A 31 -7.45 -14.01 -11.58
C VAL A 31 -7.12 -15.19 -10.67
N LYS A 32 -7.49 -15.14 -9.38
CA LYS A 32 -7.41 -16.34 -8.51
C LYS A 32 -8.46 -17.38 -8.92
N SER A 33 -9.71 -16.95 -9.15
CA SER A 33 -10.78 -17.81 -9.64
C SER A 33 -11.87 -17.02 -10.37
N LYS A 34 -12.60 -17.68 -11.29
CA LYS A 34 -13.75 -17.06 -11.97
C LYS A 34 -14.85 -16.63 -10.99
N GLN A 35 -15.02 -17.36 -9.89
CA GLN A 35 -15.99 -17.03 -8.84
C GLN A 35 -15.65 -15.69 -8.19
N ARG A 36 -14.38 -15.46 -7.83
CA ARG A 36 -13.94 -14.18 -7.24
C ARG A 36 -14.06 -13.00 -8.20
N VAL A 37 -13.92 -13.23 -9.51
CA VAL A 37 -14.23 -12.21 -10.53
C VAL A 37 -15.72 -11.87 -10.52
N ALA A 38 -16.59 -12.88 -10.48
CA ALA A 38 -18.03 -12.67 -10.51
C ALA A 38 -18.56 -12.01 -9.23
N ASP A 39 -18.10 -12.46 -8.07
CA ASP A 39 -18.62 -12.03 -6.76
C ASP A 39 -17.98 -10.73 -6.26
N HIS A 40 -16.71 -10.48 -6.61
CA HIS A 40 -15.92 -9.40 -6.02
C HIS A 40 -15.19 -8.53 -7.05
N GLY A 41 -15.27 -8.85 -8.34
CA GLY A 41 -14.53 -8.13 -9.37
C GLY A 41 -13.01 -8.29 -9.27
N GLU A 42 -12.52 -9.32 -8.56
CA GLU A 42 -11.08 -9.47 -8.30
C GLU A 42 -10.30 -9.76 -9.59
N VAL A 43 -9.44 -8.81 -9.98
CA VAL A 43 -8.46 -8.95 -11.05
C VAL A 43 -7.13 -8.35 -10.61
N PHE A 44 -6.03 -9.04 -10.92
CA PHE A 44 -4.69 -8.54 -10.61
C PHE A 44 -4.18 -7.63 -11.72
N THR A 45 -3.75 -6.44 -11.32
CA THR A 45 -3.00 -5.55 -12.21
C THR A 45 -1.64 -6.17 -12.52
N PRO A 46 -1.28 -6.36 -13.80
CA PRO A 46 0.06 -6.78 -14.17
C PRO A 46 1.11 -5.76 -13.70
N VAL A 47 2.26 -6.26 -13.26
CA VAL A 47 3.34 -5.43 -12.71
C VAL A 47 3.78 -4.31 -13.67
N TRP A 48 3.88 -4.60 -14.96
CA TRP A 48 4.27 -3.60 -15.97
C TRP A 48 3.25 -2.46 -16.10
N MET A 49 1.96 -2.76 -15.91
CA MET A 49 0.88 -1.79 -15.99
C MET A 49 0.87 -0.90 -14.74
N ALA A 50 1.04 -1.51 -13.56
CA ALA A 50 1.18 -0.76 -12.31
C ALA A 50 2.35 0.23 -12.39
N GLU A 51 3.50 -0.20 -12.90
CA GLU A 51 4.66 0.68 -13.12
C GLU A 51 4.36 1.84 -14.08
N ALA A 52 3.74 1.55 -15.22
CA ALA A 52 3.38 2.59 -16.20
C ALA A 52 2.42 3.63 -15.60
N MET A 53 1.48 3.21 -14.75
CA MET A 53 0.57 4.12 -14.03
C MET A 53 1.31 4.94 -12.98
N LEU A 54 2.21 4.33 -12.21
CA LEU A 54 3.01 5.04 -11.20
C LEU A 54 3.98 6.04 -11.82
N ASP A 55 4.42 5.84 -13.06
CA ASP A 55 5.25 6.80 -13.80
C ASP A 55 4.51 8.11 -14.12
N LEU A 56 3.18 8.09 -14.22
CA LEU A 56 2.38 9.31 -14.41
C LEU A 56 2.44 10.24 -13.20
N VAL A 57 2.72 9.68 -12.01
CA VAL A 57 2.82 10.41 -10.73
C VAL A 57 4.20 10.23 -10.11
N LYS A 58 5.24 10.05 -10.95
CA LYS A 58 6.60 9.70 -10.52
C LYS A 58 7.13 10.59 -9.39
N GLY A 59 6.97 11.91 -9.53
CA GLY A 59 7.42 12.87 -8.53
C GLY A 59 6.84 12.63 -7.13
N GLU A 60 5.59 12.16 -7.05
CA GLU A 60 4.96 11.78 -5.79
C GLU A 60 5.47 10.43 -5.29
N THR A 61 5.69 9.45 -6.17
CA THR A 61 6.19 8.12 -5.77
C THR A 61 7.62 8.15 -5.24
N GLU A 62 8.43 9.14 -5.63
CA GLU A 62 9.81 9.34 -5.15
C GLU A 62 9.91 10.28 -3.94
N ARG A 63 8.79 10.91 -3.55
CA ARG A 63 8.69 11.71 -2.34
C ARG A 63 8.34 10.80 -1.16
N ILE A 64 9.20 10.74 -0.13
CA ILE A 64 9.05 9.77 0.97
C ILE A 64 7.76 10.03 1.76
N ASP A 65 7.47 11.30 2.04
CA ASP A 65 6.35 11.76 2.86
C ASP A 65 5.03 12.00 2.09
N SER A 66 4.99 11.76 0.78
CA SER A 66 3.74 11.77 0.02
C SER A 66 2.87 10.58 0.44
N ARG A 67 1.56 10.80 0.58
CA ARG A 67 0.63 9.77 1.09
C ARG A 67 -0.16 9.16 -0.05
N PHE A 68 -0.15 7.83 -0.14
CA PHE A 68 -0.90 7.07 -1.14
C PHE A 68 -1.97 6.23 -0.46
N LEU A 69 -3.20 6.30 -0.97
CA LEU A 69 -4.31 5.45 -0.57
C LEU A 69 -4.76 4.62 -1.76
N GLU A 70 -4.74 3.30 -1.61
CA GLU A 70 -5.31 2.36 -2.59
C GLU A 70 -6.60 1.73 -2.03
N PRO A 71 -7.80 2.11 -2.51
CA PRO A 71 -9.08 1.69 -1.94
C PRO A 71 -9.50 0.26 -2.27
N ALA A 72 -8.75 -0.45 -3.13
CA ALA A 72 -8.93 -1.86 -3.43
C ALA A 72 -7.55 -2.50 -3.66
N CYS A 73 -6.75 -2.57 -2.59
CA CYS A 73 -5.32 -2.82 -2.73
C CYS A 73 -4.95 -4.26 -3.12
N GLY A 74 -5.89 -5.21 -3.06
CA GLY A 74 -5.64 -6.61 -3.36
C GLY A 74 -4.48 -7.14 -2.53
N SER A 75 -3.57 -7.89 -3.16
CA SER A 75 -2.31 -8.34 -2.53
C SER A 75 -1.19 -7.29 -2.55
N GLY A 76 -1.50 -6.04 -2.90
CA GLY A 76 -0.61 -4.90 -2.74
C GLY A 76 0.26 -4.54 -3.94
N THR A 77 -0.07 -4.95 -5.17
CA THR A 77 0.77 -4.68 -6.37
C THR A 77 1.21 -3.20 -6.46
N PHE A 78 0.28 -2.25 -6.34
CA PHE A 78 0.64 -0.83 -6.37
C PHE A 78 1.44 -0.39 -5.14
N LEU A 79 0.96 -0.76 -3.94
CA LEU A 79 1.57 -0.34 -2.67
C LEU A 79 3.01 -0.82 -2.53
N VAL A 80 3.29 -2.07 -2.93
CA VAL A 80 4.63 -2.66 -2.94
C VAL A 80 5.57 -1.86 -3.84
N ARG A 81 5.13 -1.51 -5.05
CA ARG A 81 5.94 -0.73 -6.00
C ARG A 81 6.16 0.71 -5.52
N ILE A 82 5.14 1.33 -4.93
CA ILE A 82 5.26 2.65 -4.28
C ILE A 82 6.29 2.59 -3.16
N LEU A 83 6.22 1.58 -2.27
CA LEU A 83 7.17 1.42 -1.18
C LEU A 83 8.59 1.24 -1.70
N GLN A 84 8.81 0.40 -2.72
CA GLN A 84 10.12 0.23 -3.34
C GLN A 84 10.70 1.55 -3.87
N ARG A 85 9.89 2.38 -4.56
CA ARG A 85 10.30 3.70 -5.06
C ARG A 85 10.65 4.65 -3.90
N LYS A 86 9.85 4.64 -2.82
CA LYS A 86 10.13 5.44 -1.62
C LYS A 86 11.41 4.98 -0.92
N LEU A 87 11.65 3.68 -0.77
CA LEU A 87 12.87 3.13 -0.17
C LEU A 87 14.12 3.42 -1.02
N ALA A 88 13.99 3.42 -2.35
CA ALA A 88 15.07 3.89 -3.23
C ALA A 88 15.38 5.38 -2.97
N ALA A 89 14.36 6.22 -2.80
CA ALA A 89 14.55 7.62 -2.42
C ALA A 89 15.19 7.78 -1.02
N VAL A 90 14.86 6.90 -0.06
CA VAL A 90 15.53 6.84 1.25
C VAL A 90 17.01 6.52 1.08
N GLU A 91 17.35 5.50 0.29
CA GLU A 91 18.74 5.11 0.04
C GLU A 91 19.55 6.26 -0.55
N LEU A 92 19.00 6.94 -1.55
CA LEU A 92 19.68 8.06 -2.21
C LEU A 92 19.93 9.24 -1.26
N LYS A 93 19.01 9.53 -0.34
CA LYS A 93 19.08 10.71 0.54
C LYS A 93 19.78 10.46 1.87
N PHE A 94 19.62 9.27 2.45
CA PHE A 94 19.96 8.99 3.85
C PHE A 94 20.93 7.83 4.06
N SER A 95 21.46 7.20 3.00
CA SER A 95 22.41 6.08 3.11
C SER A 95 23.64 6.33 3.98
N LYS A 96 24.04 7.60 4.18
CA LYS A 96 25.17 7.98 5.03
C LYS A 96 24.90 7.95 6.54
N SER A 97 23.63 7.87 6.95
CA SER A 97 23.22 7.83 8.36
C SER A 97 22.28 6.66 8.56
N ASP A 98 22.75 5.61 9.23
CA ASP A 98 21.93 4.43 9.54
C ASP A 98 20.67 4.83 10.32
N PHE A 99 20.81 5.77 11.25
CA PHE A 99 19.69 6.32 12.00
C PHE A 99 18.64 6.95 11.08
N GLU A 100 19.01 7.91 10.24
CA GLU A 100 18.03 8.58 9.36
C GLU A 100 17.47 7.60 8.33
N LYS A 101 18.30 6.73 7.76
CA LYS A 101 17.88 5.68 6.82
C LYS A 101 16.77 4.81 7.42
N ARG A 102 16.95 4.30 8.64
CA ARG A 102 15.96 3.45 9.32
C ARG A 102 14.65 4.19 9.59
N HIS A 103 14.72 5.44 10.05
CA HIS A 103 13.52 6.22 10.38
C HIS A 103 12.75 6.71 9.15
N TYR A 104 13.44 7.15 8.10
CA TYR A 104 12.79 7.52 6.84
C TYR A 104 12.28 6.30 6.05
N ALA A 105 12.91 5.13 6.18
CA ALA A 105 12.35 3.88 5.67
C ALA A 105 11.02 3.55 6.37
N LEU A 106 10.94 3.70 7.70
CA LEU A 106 9.69 3.51 8.42
C LEU A 106 8.65 4.57 8.03
N LEU A 107 9.06 5.82 7.81
CA LEU A 107 8.17 6.87 7.28
C LEU A 107 7.59 6.49 5.91
N ALA A 108 8.38 5.84 5.04
CA ALA A 108 7.88 5.39 3.74
C ALA A 108 6.69 4.41 3.90
N VAL A 109 6.78 3.48 4.85
CA VAL A 109 5.68 2.54 5.20
C VAL A 109 4.49 3.30 5.79
N MET A 110 4.75 4.24 6.70
CA MET A 110 3.72 5.08 7.34
C MET A 110 2.91 5.95 6.35
N CYS A 111 3.45 6.20 5.15
CA CYS A 111 2.82 6.99 4.11
C CYS A 111 2.12 6.16 3.02
N THR A 112 1.96 4.85 3.22
CA THR A 112 1.17 3.97 2.35
C THR A 112 -0.05 3.45 3.08
N TYR A 113 -1.23 3.57 2.46
CA TYR A 113 -2.54 3.21 3.00
C TYR A 113 -3.30 2.34 2.00
N GLY A 114 -4.12 1.44 2.51
CA GLY A 114 -4.89 0.52 1.68
C GLY A 114 -6.19 0.09 2.33
N ILE A 115 -7.20 -0.18 1.51
CA ILE A 115 -8.44 -0.85 1.89
C ILE A 115 -8.57 -2.06 1.00
N GLU A 116 -8.98 -3.18 1.57
CA GLU A 116 -9.23 -4.40 0.80
C GLU A 116 -10.39 -5.16 1.42
N LEU A 117 -11.26 -5.68 0.55
CA LEU A 117 -12.48 -6.36 0.92
C LEU A 117 -12.24 -7.81 1.36
N LEU A 118 -11.24 -8.48 0.79
CA LEU A 118 -11.03 -9.92 1.01
C LEU A 118 -9.93 -10.16 2.05
N PRO A 119 -10.18 -11.00 3.08
CA PRO A 119 -9.26 -11.18 4.20
C PRO A 119 -7.92 -11.79 3.77
N ASP A 120 -7.93 -12.70 2.79
CA ASP A 120 -6.68 -13.30 2.29
C ASP A 120 -5.81 -12.29 1.55
N ASN A 121 -6.42 -11.39 0.77
CA ASN A 121 -5.71 -10.36 0.03
C ASN A 121 -5.05 -9.34 0.95
N ILE A 122 -5.76 -8.87 1.98
CA ILE A 122 -5.22 -7.85 2.88
C ILE A 122 -4.06 -8.40 3.72
N ASP A 123 -4.11 -9.67 4.11
CA ASP A 123 -3.02 -10.33 4.82
C ASP A 123 -1.82 -10.54 3.90
N GLU A 124 -2.05 -10.95 2.65
CA GLU A 124 -1.01 -11.04 1.61
C GLU A 124 -0.37 -9.67 1.34
N CYS A 125 -1.17 -8.61 1.26
CA CYS A 125 -0.68 -7.23 1.08
C CYS A 125 0.23 -6.79 2.24
N ARG A 126 -0.16 -7.06 3.49
CA ARG A 126 0.65 -6.75 4.67
C ARG A 126 1.97 -7.52 4.65
N ALA A 127 1.93 -8.81 4.34
CA ALA A 127 3.13 -9.65 4.24
C ALA A 127 4.08 -9.16 3.14
N ASN A 128 3.57 -8.88 1.93
CA ASN A 128 4.38 -8.41 0.80
C ASN A 128 5.05 -7.06 1.08
N MET A 129 4.32 -6.12 1.71
CA MET A 129 4.87 -4.82 2.10
C MET A 129 5.96 -4.97 3.16
N LEU A 130 5.73 -5.82 4.15
CA LEU A 130 6.68 -6.07 5.24
C LEU A 130 7.93 -6.79 4.74
N GLU A 131 7.81 -7.73 3.80
CA GLU A 131 8.93 -8.41 3.16
C GLU A 131 9.86 -7.41 2.44
N VAL A 132 9.29 -6.49 1.66
CA VAL A 132 10.07 -5.44 0.98
C VAL A 132 10.81 -4.55 1.98
N PHE A 133 10.12 -4.11 3.03
CA PHE A 133 10.73 -3.28 4.07
C PHE A 133 11.86 -4.02 4.82
N ALA A 134 11.59 -5.25 5.26
CA ALA A 134 12.54 -6.07 6.00
C ALA A 134 13.75 -6.45 5.15
N GLY A 135 13.53 -6.81 3.87
CA GLY A 135 14.58 -7.11 2.91
C GLY A 135 15.48 -5.92 2.62
N TYR A 136 14.90 -4.72 2.47
CA TYR A 136 15.67 -3.48 2.28
C TYR A 136 16.61 -3.16 3.46
N LEU A 137 16.11 -3.30 4.69
CA LEU A 137 16.91 -3.04 5.90
C LEU A 137 17.73 -4.25 6.38
N LYS A 138 17.50 -5.43 5.80
CA LYS A 138 18.11 -6.72 6.21
C LYS A 138 17.83 -7.06 7.68
N ILE A 139 16.60 -6.81 8.13
CA ILE A 139 16.15 -7.07 9.51
C ILE A 139 15.29 -8.34 9.59
N LYS A 140 15.12 -8.86 10.81
CA LYS A 140 14.33 -10.06 11.12
C LYS A 140 13.15 -9.71 12.02
N GLU A 141 12.22 -10.64 12.19
CA GLU A 141 11.02 -10.51 13.04
C GLU A 141 11.31 -10.12 14.51
N SER A 142 12.51 -10.43 14.99
CA SER A 142 12.96 -10.06 16.33
C SER A 142 13.39 -8.60 16.48
N ASP A 143 13.56 -7.86 15.39
CA ASP A 143 13.96 -6.44 15.40
C ASP A 143 12.75 -5.54 15.69
N ASP A 144 12.93 -4.54 16.56
CA ASP A 144 11.86 -3.59 16.89
C ASP A 144 11.36 -2.82 15.67
N LEU A 145 12.21 -2.52 14.66
CA LEU A 145 11.75 -1.89 13.43
C LEU A 145 10.84 -2.79 12.60
N TYR A 146 11.08 -4.10 12.62
CA TYR A 146 10.19 -5.05 11.94
C TYR A 146 8.81 -4.97 12.58
N ARG A 147 8.74 -5.11 13.92
CA ARG A 147 7.48 -5.04 14.68
C ARG A 147 6.79 -3.69 14.55
N ALA A 148 7.56 -2.60 14.56
CA ALA A 148 7.02 -1.26 14.35
C ALA A 148 6.39 -1.12 12.96
N ALA A 149 7.04 -1.63 11.91
CA ALA A 149 6.48 -1.64 10.56
C ALA A 149 5.22 -2.52 10.47
N SER A 150 5.22 -3.70 11.10
CA SER A 150 4.04 -4.56 11.18
C SER A 150 2.87 -3.84 11.86
N TYR A 151 3.11 -3.16 12.98
CA TYR A 151 2.09 -2.35 13.65
C TYR A 151 1.54 -1.25 12.74
N VAL A 152 2.42 -0.49 12.07
CA VAL A 152 2.01 0.56 11.13
C VAL A 152 1.16 -0.01 9.99
N LEU A 153 1.57 -1.13 9.39
CA LEU A 153 0.81 -1.79 8.32
C LEU A 153 -0.56 -2.27 8.80
N LEU A 154 -0.68 -2.78 10.04
CA LEU A 154 -1.98 -3.13 10.63
C LEU A 154 -2.89 -1.91 10.81
N GLN A 155 -2.34 -0.72 11.08
CA GLN A 155 -3.13 0.51 11.18
C GLN A 155 -3.48 1.11 9.81
N ASN A 156 -2.60 0.95 8.83
CA ASN A 156 -2.71 1.63 7.54
C ASN A 156 -3.42 0.79 6.46
N LEU A 157 -3.36 -0.54 6.56
CA LEU A 157 -3.98 -1.49 5.63
C LEU A 157 -5.20 -2.12 6.30
N VAL A 158 -6.38 -1.65 5.91
CA VAL A 158 -7.66 -1.94 6.58
C VAL A 158 -8.44 -3.01 5.81
N HIS A 159 -8.88 -4.05 6.53
CA HIS A 159 -9.87 -4.99 5.99
C HIS A 159 -11.26 -4.36 6.06
N GLY A 160 -11.80 -3.98 4.91
CA GLY A 160 -13.06 -3.25 4.83
C GLY A 160 -13.50 -3.00 3.40
N ASP A 161 -14.61 -2.30 3.28
CA ASP A 161 -15.22 -1.94 2.01
C ASP A 161 -15.08 -0.42 1.82
N ALA A 162 -14.31 -0.02 0.81
CA ALA A 162 -14.08 1.38 0.48
C ALA A 162 -15.34 2.09 -0.06
N MET A 163 -16.31 1.36 -0.62
CA MET A 163 -17.56 1.94 -1.12
C MET A 163 -18.48 2.34 0.03
N THR A 164 -18.61 1.47 1.04
CA THR A 164 -19.39 1.77 2.25
C THR A 164 -18.58 2.55 3.29
N MET A 165 -17.26 2.59 3.14
CA MET A 165 -16.30 3.19 4.09
C MET A 165 -16.39 2.55 5.48
N LEU A 166 -16.73 1.26 5.52
CA LEU A 166 -16.84 0.46 6.73
C LEU A 166 -15.75 -0.61 6.76
N THR A 167 -15.23 -0.89 7.94
CA THR A 167 -14.42 -2.06 8.22
C THR A 167 -15.26 -3.33 8.10
N SER A 168 -14.60 -4.49 8.03
CA SER A 168 -15.28 -5.80 7.96
C SER A 168 -16.21 -6.11 9.15
N ASP A 169 -16.05 -5.45 10.30
CA ASP A 169 -16.94 -5.51 11.47
C ASP A 169 -18.00 -4.38 11.50
N GLY A 170 -18.15 -3.64 10.39
CA GLY A 170 -19.20 -2.64 10.21
C GLY A 170 -18.94 -1.30 10.89
N GLN A 171 -17.71 -1.02 11.35
CA GLN A 171 -17.33 0.26 11.94
C GLN A 171 -16.81 1.24 10.87
N PRO A 172 -16.95 2.57 11.05
CA PRO A 172 -16.36 3.53 10.12
C PRO A 172 -14.83 3.36 9.99
N ILE A 173 -14.33 3.33 8.76
CA ILE A 173 -12.89 3.25 8.48
C ILE A 173 -12.20 4.49 9.01
N THR A 174 -11.13 4.28 9.77
CA THR A 174 -10.27 5.32 10.32
C THR A 174 -8.83 5.09 9.87
N PHE A 175 -8.17 6.12 9.34
CA PHE A 175 -6.77 6.06 8.97
C PHE A 175 -5.87 6.76 9.99
N ALA A 176 -4.78 6.08 10.33
CA ALA A 176 -3.70 6.60 11.14
C ALA A 176 -2.76 7.47 10.28
N GLU A 177 -2.94 8.78 10.27
CA GLU A 177 -1.96 9.67 9.66
C GLU A 177 -0.71 9.75 10.56
N TRP A 178 0.46 9.60 9.95
CA TRP A 178 1.74 9.67 10.64
C TRP A 178 2.53 10.92 10.22
N GLY A 179 3.23 11.51 11.18
CA GLY A 179 4.20 12.57 10.96
C GLY A 179 5.53 12.27 11.65
N TYR A 180 6.65 12.42 10.94
CA TYR A 180 7.99 12.32 11.53
C TYR A 180 8.38 13.66 12.16
N LEU A 181 8.63 13.67 13.47
CA LEU A 181 9.00 14.87 14.24
C LEU A 181 10.52 15.06 14.33
N GLY A 182 11.29 14.19 13.67
CA GLY A 182 12.75 14.12 13.82
C GLY A 182 13.17 13.40 15.09
N LYS A 183 14.48 13.16 15.23
CA LYS A 183 15.09 12.51 16.41
C LYS A 183 14.46 11.15 16.74
N GLY A 184 13.96 10.43 15.74
CA GLY A 184 13.35 9.12 15.90
C GLY A 184 11.96 9.10 16.53
N LYS A 185 11.26 10.24 16.52
CA LYS A 185 9.89 10.35 17.05
C LYS A 185 8.87 10.55 15.94
N PHE A 186 7.75 9.85 16.06
CA PHE A 186 6.60 9.92 15.16
C PHE A 186 5.35 10.31 15.94
N GLN A 187 4.42 11.01 15.29
CA GLN A 187 3.11 11.29 15.86
C GLN A 187 2.02 10.73 14.97
N ARG A 188 1.05 10.07 15.60
CA ARG A 188 -0.15 9.53 14.95
C ARG A 188 -1.34 10.46 15.20
N ARG A 189 -2.12 10.70 14.16
CA ARG A 189 -3.42 11.38 14.19
C ARG A 189 -4.44 10.54 13.43
N ASP A 190 -5.57 10.25 14.05
CA ASP A 190 -6.60 9.40 13.46
C ASP A 190 -7.67 10.24 12.77
N PHE A 191 -8.01 9.86 11.53
CA PHE A 191 -9.03 10.52 10.73
C PHE A 191 -10.03 9.52 10.17
N ARG A 192 -11.31 9.81 10.33
CA ARG A 192 -12.40 9.04 9.72
C ARG A 192 -12.51 9.29 8.22
N LEU A 193 -12.54 8.21 7.43
CA LEU A 193 -12.55 8.28 5.97
C LEU A 193 -13.83 8.94 5.42
N ASP A 194 -14.99 8.60 5.97
CA ASP A 194 -16.26 9.16 5.56
C ASP A 194 -16.30 10.69 5.77
N ILE A 195 -15.79 11.18 6.91
CA ILE A 195 -15.64 12.62 7.16
C ILE A 195 -14.72 13.29 6.12
N LEU A 196 -13.57 12.67 5.81
CA LEU A 196 -12.62 13.21 4.83
C LEU A 196 -13.19 13.31 3.41
N THR A 197 -13.99 12.34 2.99
CA THR A 197 -14.57 12.28 1.63
C THR A 197 -15.77 13.23 1.45
N HIS A 198 -16.47 13.59 2.53
CA HIS A 198 -17.51 14.61 2.48
C HIS A 198 -16.98 16.04 2.23
N SER A 199 -15.66 16.27 2.19
CA SER A 199 -15.04 17.58 1.98
C SER A 199 -15.47 18.33 0.70
N SER A 200 -15.88 17.61 -0.34
CA SER A 200 -16.44 18.19 -1.58
C SER A 200 -17.79 18.87 -1.36
N ALA A 201 -18.64 18.32 -0.50
CA ALA A 201 -19.95 18.88 -0.15
C ALA A 201 -19.84 20.19 0.64
N PHE A 202 -18.74 20.40 1.37
CA PHE A 202 -18.46 21.62 2.15
C PHE A 202 -17.74 22.71 1.34
N SER A 203 -17.19 22.39 0.18
CA SER A 203 -16.39 23.32 -0.63
C SER A 203 -17.19 24.01 -1.74
N ALA A 204 -18.47 23.67 -1.92
CA ALA A 204 -19.38 24.37 -2.82
C ALA A 204 -19.89 25.67 -2.17
N GLU A 205 -19.72 26.81 -2.87
CA GLU A 205 -20.01 28.17 -2.35
C GLU A 205 -21.48 28.41 -1.98
N ASP A 206 -22.39 27.49 -2.30
CA ASP A 206 -23.83 27.56 -1.95
C ASP A 206 -24.33 26.34 -1.15
N SER A 207 -23.44 25.55 -0.55
CA SER A 207 -23.87 24.41 0.27
C SER A 207 -24.45 24.85 1.63
N LEU A 208 -25.44 24.12 2.15
CA LEU A 208 -26.02 24.27 3.50
C LEU A 208 -24.93 24.33 4.61
N PHE A 209 -23.74 23.82 4.31
CA PHE A 209 -22.61 23.70 5.22
C PHE A 209 -21.46 24.66 4.94
N ALA A 210 -21.63 25.63 4.01
CA ALA A 210 -20.61 26.65 3.72
C ALA A 210 -20.15 27.41 4.98
N HIS A 211 -21.04 27.50 5.98
CA HIS A 211 -20.79 28.19 7.26
C HIS A 211 -20.04 27.34 8.31
N LEU A 212 -19.86 26.03 8.11
CA LEU A 212 -19.22 25.14 9.10
C LEU A 212 -17.68 25.20 9.09
N GLY A 213 -17.09 25.90 8.11
CA GLY A 213 -15.66 26.15 8.00
C GLY A 213 -14.85 24.89 7.66
N LYS A 214 -13.98 24.98 6.65
CA LYS A 214 -13.06 23.89 6.23
C LYS A 214 -12.24 23.28 7.38
N HIS A 215 -12.08 24.01 8.49
CA HIS A 215 -11.31 23.62 9.67
C HIS A 215 -11.83 22.39 10.42
N LYS A 216 -13.14 22.08 10.39
CA LYS A 216 -13.68 20.91 11.12
C LYS A 216 -13.46 19.58 10.39
N ILE A 217 -13.27 19.62 9.07
CA ILE A 217 -13.17 18.41 8.22
C ILE A 217 -11.79 17.74 8.36
N PHE A 218 -10.75 18.54 8.60
CA PHE A 218 -9.39 18.06 8.81
C PHE A 218 -9.00 18.04 10.30
N THR A 219 -9.99 17.89 11.19
CA THR A 219 -9.74 17.70 12.61
C THR A 219 -9.61 16.20 12.90
N PRO A 220 -8.51 15.74 13.50
CA PRO A 220 -8.38 14.33 13.86
C PRO A 220 -9.33 13.99 15.01
N ASP A 221 -9.91 12.79 14.98
CA ASP A 221 -10.71 12.23 16.07
C ASP A 221 -9.83 11.99 17.31
N ARG A 222 -8.56 11.65 17.06
CA ARG A 222 -7.58 11.41 18.10
C ARG A 222 -6.20 11.86 17.67
N THR A 223 -5.47 12.49 18.58
CA THR A 223 -4.03 12.75 18.44
C THR A 223 -3.30 11.99 19.53
N TRP A 224 -2.30 11.22 19.13
CA TRP A 224 -1.50 10.39 20.04
C TRP A 224 -0.24 11.12 20.50
N SER A 225 0.28 10.72 21.66
CA SER A 225 1.59 11.18 22.13
C SER A 225 2.69 10.73 21.16
N PRO A 226 3.80 11.49 21.04
CA PRO A 226 4.93 11.09 20.20
C PRO A 226 5.52 9.73 20.61
N MET A 227 5.70 8.85 19.63
CA MET A 227 6.18 7.47 19.78
C MET A 227 7.55 7.29 19.12
N ALA A 228 8.43 6.51 19.74
CA ALA A 228 9.62 5.95 19.10
C ALA A 228 9.34 4.54 18.55
N VAL A 229 10.31 3.98 17.83
CA VAL A 229 10.25 2.62 17.29
C VAL A 229 9.88 1.58 18.35
N GLY A 230 10.49 1.64 19.54
CA GLY A 230 10.18 0.70 20.63
C GLY A 230 8.73 0.77 21.13
N ASP A 231 8.14 1.98 21.15
CA ASP A 231 6.74 2.16 21.54
C ASP A 231 5.80 1.52 20.49
N LEU A 232 6.12 1.68 19.20
CA LEU A 232 5.36 1.07 18.09
C LEU A 232 5.51 -0.45 18.07
N ALA A 233 6.72 -0.96 18.33
CA ALA A 233 7.02 -2.38 18.43
C ALA A 233 6.23 -3.05 19.57
N ALA A 234 6.14 -2.39 20.73
CA ALA A 234 5.31 -2.86 21.84
C ALA A 234 3.81 -2.87 21.48
N GLY A 235 3.35 -1.86 20.72
CA GLY A 235 1.99 -1.81 20.18
C GLY A 235 1.64 -3.03 19.32
N PHE A 236 2.57 -3.52 18.50
CA PHE A 236 2.39 -4.73 17.70
C PHE A 236 2.08 -5.96 18.57
N VAL A 237 2.93 -6.19 19.58
CA VAL A 237 2.81 -7.34 20.50
C VAL A 237 1.45 -7.33 21.21
N GLN A 238 0.98 -6.15 21.62
CA GLN A 238 -0.32 -6.02 22.27
C GLN A 238 -1.49 -6.36 21.32
N VAL A 239 -1.40 -5.99 20.04
CA VAL A 239 -2.41 -6.33 19.04
C VAL A 239 -2.44 -7.85 18.79
N GLU A 240 -1.28 -8.48 18.60
CA GLU A 240 -1.19 -9.94 18.40
C GLU A 240 -1.77 -10.71 19.58
N LEU A 241 -1.42 -10.32 20.81
CA LEU A 241 -1.98 -10.91 22.03
C LEU A 241 -3.52 -10.80 22.05
N THR A 242 -4.06 -9.66 21.66
CA THR A 242 -5.50 -9.42 21.66
C THR A 242 -6.21 -10.25 20.58
N GLN A 243 -5.61 -10.41 19.40
CA GLN A 243 -6.16 -11.24 18.32
C GLN A 243 -6.14 -12.72 18.70
N SER A 244 -5.02 -13.21 19.25
CA SER A 244 -4.90 -14.61 19.69
C SER A 244 -5.94 -14.97 20.77
N LEU A 245 -6.23 -14.05 21.70
CA LEU A 245 -7.28 -14.26 22.70
C LEU A 245 -8.70 -14.31 22.11
N LYS A 246 -8.96 -13.57 21.02
CA LYS A 246 -10.27 -13.60 20.33
C LYS A 246 -10.47 -14.88 19.53
N GLU A 247 -9.42 -15.46 18.97
CA GLU A 247 -9.49 -16.71 18.21
C GLU A 247 -9.69 -17.95 19.10
N GLN A 248 -9.37 -17.84 20.39
CA GLN A 248 -9.52 -18.91 21.38
C GLN A 248 -10.85 -18.87 22.14
N ALA A 249 -11.66 -17.82 21.98
CA ALA A 249 -12.94 -17.60 22.67
C ALA A 249 -14.14 -17.94 21.77
#